data_AF-A0A9W9WZH4-F1
#
_entry.id   AF-A0A9W9WZH4-F1
#
_cell.length_a   1.000
_cell.length_b   1.000
_cell.length_c   1.000
_cell.angle_alpha   90.00
_cell.angle_beta   90.00
_cell.angle_gamma   90.00
#
_symmetry.space_group_name_H-M   'P 1'
#
loop_
_entity.id
_entity.type
_entity.pdbx_description
1 polymer ?
#
loop_
_entity_poly.entity_id
_entity_poly.type
_entity_poly.pdbx_seq_one_letter_code
_entity_poly.pdbx_strand_id
1 'polypeptide(L)'
;MLFLKALGLLPFVAMALAGPSKFADTCQDIDGEGTTLRAQCQERENGQLRWSTLDLNRCIKNNKGNLKCGKDGNYSGSCINCTLRGVAEFSCQCRNSEDDHRHVATTLDLNKCISNDHGELRC
;
A
#
# COMPACT_ATOMS: atom_id res chain seq x y z
N MET A 1 -8.52 -4.15 -63.00
CA MET A 1 -8.80 -4.31 -61.55
C MET A 1 -7.93 -5.43 -61.03
N LEU A 2 -6.97 -5.17 -60.12
CA LEU A 2 -6.72 -6.02 -58.95
C LEU A 2 -5.76 -5.30 -58.01
N PHE A 3 -6.32 -4.86 -56.87
CA PHE A 3 -5.62 -4.16 -55.80
C PHE A 3 -4.79 -5.15 -54.99
N LEU A 4 -3.47 -4.98 -54.96
CA LEU A 4 -2.62 -5.67 -53.99
C LEU A 4 -2.62 -4.85 -52.69
N LYS A 5 -3.58 -5.13 -51.80
CA LYS A 5 -3.61 -4.53 -50.46
C LYS A 5 -2.52 -5.17 -49.61
N ALA A 6 -1.46 -4.42 -49.33
CA ALA A 6 -0.48 -4.78 -48.31
C ALA A 6 -1.20 -4.85 -46.94
N LEU A 7 -1.32 -6.07 -46.39
CA LEU A 7 -1.75 -6.29 -45.02
C LEU A 7 -0.61 -5.88 -44.10
N GLY A 8 -0.66 -4.66 -43.58
CA GLY A 8 0.25 -4.19 -42.54
C GLY A 8 -0.01 -4.95 -41.24
N LEU A 9 0.97 -5.74 -40.80
CA LEU A 9 1.01 -6.30 -39.45
C LEU A 9 1.30 -5.16 -38.45
N LEU A 10 0.26 -4.70 -37.77
CA LEU A 10 0.40 -3.79 -36.63
C LEU A 10 0.99 -4.56 -35.44
N PRO A 11 2.15 -4.15 -34.89
CA PRO A 11 2.67 -4.77 -33.68
C PRO A 11 1.76 -4.40 -32.50
N PHE A 12 1.17 -5.41 -31.86
CA PHE A 12 0.53 -5.27 -30.56
C PHE A 12 1.61 -4.93 -29.54
N VAL A 13 1.79 -3.64 -29.24
CA VAL A 13 2.60 -3.21 -28.10
C VAL A 13 1.83 -3.60 -26.85
N ALA A 14 2.27 -4.67 -26.18
CA ALA A 14 1.74 -5.07 -24.89
C ALA A 14 2.16 -4.02 -23.86
N MET A 15 1.25 -3.09 -23.57
CA MET A 15 1.41 -2.13 -22.49
C MET A 15 1.25 -2.91 -21.19
N ALA A 16 2.36 -3.33 -20.58
CA ALA A 16 2.34 -3.93 -19.26
C ALA A 16 1.76 -2.90 -18.29
N LEU A 17 0.53 -3.13 -17.84
CA LEU A 17 -0.07 -2.39 -16.74
C LEU A 17 0.77 -2.72 -15.49
N ALA A 18 1.79 -1.92 -15.22
CA ALA A 18 2.48 -1.97 -13.95
C ALA A 18 1.41 -1.76 -12.87
N GLY A 19 1.20 -2.77 -12.02
CA GLY A 19 0.35 -2.63 -10.85
C GLY A 19 0.86 -1.49 -9.96
N PRO A 20 0.07 -1.06 -8.96
CA PRO A 20 0.54 -0.06 -8.00
C PRO A 20 1.90 -0.51 -7.43
N SER A 21 2.91 0.36 -7.56
CA SER A 21 4.26 0.12 -7.06
C SER A 21 4.17 -0.16 -5.56
N LYS A 22 4.62 -1.34 -5.11
CA LYS A 22 4.64 -1.67 -3.68
C LYS A 22 5.77 -0.89 -3.04
N PHE A 23 5.51 -0.19 -1.93
CA PHE A 23 6.57 0.57 -1.28
C PHE A 23 7.74 -0.33 -0.85
N ALA A 24 7.47 -1.54 -0.38
CA ALA A 24 8.48 -2.49 0.07
C ALA A 24 9.48 -2.92 -1.02
N ASP A 25 9.15 -2.75 -2.30
CA ASP A 25 10.04 -3.11 -3.42
C ASP A 25 11.17 -2.07 -3.60
N THR A 26 10.96 -0.83 -3.14
CA THR A 26 11.85 0.31 -3.42
C THR A 26 12.14 1.18 -2.20
N CYS A 27 11.72 0.75 -1.01
CA CYS A 27 12.03 1.40 0.25
C CYS A 27 12.81 0.44 1.17
N GLN A 28 13.65 1.01 2.02
CA GLN A 28 14.45 0.33 3.03
C GLN A 28 14.36 1.06 4.37
N ASP A 29 14.97 0.48 5.42
CA ASP A 29 14.95 1.03 6.78
C ASP A 29 13.52 1.35 7.25
N ILE A 30 12.62 0.40 6.97
CA ILE A 30 11.18 0.52 7.20
C ILE A 30 10.90 0.29 8.68
N ASP A 31 10.23 1.26 9.29
CA ASP A 31 9.84 1.24 10.69
C ASP A 31 8.39 1.72 10.86
N GLY A 32 7.70 1.15 11.85
CA GLY A 32 6.29 1.40 12.11
C GLY A 32 6.03 1.61 13.60
N GLU A 33 5.72 2.84 13.99
CA GLU A 33 5.43 3.21 15.38
C GLU A 33 4.06 3.90 15.48
N GLY A 34 3.16 3.35 16.30
CA GLY A 34 1.81 3.87 16.46
C GLY A 34 1.04 3.87 15.14
N THR A 35 0.78 5.06 14.58
CA THR A 35 0.16 5.24 13.26
C THR A 35 1.15 5.67 12.20
N THR A 36 2.42 5.85 12.55
CA THR A 36 3.44 6.37 11.66
C THR A 36 4.20 5.24 10.99
N LEU A 37 4.21 5.22 9.65
CA LEU A 37 5.12 4.43 8.85
C LEU A 37 6.24 5.33 8.35
N ARG A 38 7.49 4.96 8.60
CA ARG A 38 8.67 5.69 8.16
C ARG A 38 9.58 4.77 7.36
N ALA A 39 10.14 5.26 6.26
CA ALA A 39 11.10 4.50 5.45
C ALA A 39 12.00 5.43 4.64
N GLN A 40 13.13 4.91 4.18
CA GLN A 40 13.92 5.52 3.11
C GLN A 40 13.46 4.95 1.78
N CYS A 41 12.94 5.79 0.89
CA CYS A 41 12.34 5.37 -0.37
C CYS A 41 13.13 5.92 -1.56
N GLN A 42 13.23 5.11 -2.61
CA GLN A 42 13.97 5.44 -3.82
C GLN A 42 13.24 6.52 -4.65
N GLU A 43 13.95 7.60 -4.98
CA GLU A 43 13.56 8.61 -5.96
C GLU A 43 13.70 8.06 -7.39
N ARG A 44 12.81 8.47 -8.29
CA ARG A 44 12.80 7.93 -9.66
C ARG A 44 13.95 8.48 -10.51
N GLU A 45 14.35 9.71 -10.24
CA GLU A 45 15.23 10.53 -11.07
C GLU A 45 16.65 9.97 -11.11
N ASN A 46 17.18 9.58 -9.95
CA ASN A 46 18.58 9.19 -9.76
C ASN A 46 18.73 7.94 -8.88
N GLY A 47 17.63 7.37 -8.37
CA GLY A 47 17.67 6.23 -7.46
C GLY A 47 18.15 6.57 -6.05
N GLN A 48 18.27 7.84 -5.68
CA GLN A 48 18.66 8.25 -4.32
C GLN A 48 17.56 7.88 -3.33
N LEU A 49 17.98 7.61 -2.10
CA LEU A 49 17.09 7.31 -1.00
C LEU A 49 16.73 8.58 -0.25
N ARG A 50 15.44 8.78 -0.05
CA ARG A 50 14.88 9.90 0.71
C ARG A 50 14.02 9.39 1.85
N TRP A 51 14.17 9.99 3.03
CA TRP A 51 13.27 9.71 4.15
C TRP A 51 11.86 10.18 3.83
N SER A 52 10.90 9.29 4.02
CA SER A 52 9.47 9.55 3.93
C SER A 52 8.73 9.06 5.15
N THR A 53 7.58 9.66 5.42
CA THR A 53 6.75 9.37 6.57
C THR A 53 5.29 9.48 6.18
N LEU A 54 4.49 8.50 6.58
CA LEU A 54 3.07 8.40 6.26
C LEU A 54 2.28 8.05 7.51
N ASP A 55 1.23 8.82 7.79
CA ASP A 55 0.23 8.45 8.80
C ASP A 55 -0.72 7.40 8.21
N LEU A 56 -0.66 6.18 8.74
CA LEU A 56 -1.46 5.02 8.36
C LEU A 56 -2.97 5.26 8.55
N ASN A 57 -3.39 6.20 9.42
CA ASN A 57 -4.79 6.59 9.52
C ASN A 57 -5.36 7.14 8.21
N ARG A 58 -4.50 7.70 7.35
CA ARG A 58 -4.90 8.22 6.04
C ARG A 58 -5.19 7.12 5.02
N CYS A 59 -4.74 5.90 5.27
CA CYS A 59 -4.70 4.83 4.28
C CYS A 59 -5.39 3.53 4.74
N ILE A 60 -5.68 3.39 6.04
CA ILE A 60 -6.22 2.16 6.62
C ILE A 60 -7.46 2.48 7.46
N LYS A 61 -8.47 1.63 7.32
CA LYS A 61 -9.70 1.64 8.13
C LYS A 61 -9.92 0.31 8.83
N ASN A 62 -10.65 0.37 9.95
CA ASN A 62 -11.28 -0.81 10.52
C ASN A 62 -12.66 -1.02 9.88
N ASN A 63 -12.86 -2.16 9.24
CA ASN A 63 -14.15 -2.57 8.70
C ASN A 63 -14.65 -3.81 9.45
N LYS A 64 -15.43 -3.58 10.52
CA LYS A 64 -16.07 -4.64 11.33
C LYS A 64 -15.03 -5.65 11.85
N GLY A 65 -14.02 -5.16 12.55
CA GLY A 65 -12.92 -5.96 13.09
C GLY A 65 -11.83 -6.34 12.08
N ASN A 66 -11.99 -6.03 10.80
CA ASN A 66 -11.01 -6.36 9.76
C ASN A 66 -10.31 -5.09 9.25
N LEU A 67 -8.98 -5.05 9.30
CA LEU A 67 -8.21 -3.99 8.66
C LEU A 67 -8.38 -4.04 7.15
N LYS A 68 -8.63 -2.87 6.55
CA LYS A 68 -8.70 -2.72 5.10
C LYS A 68 -8.04 -1.42 4.67
N CYS A 69 -7.53 -1.42 3.46
CA CYS A 69 -7.16 -0.19 2.78
C CYS A 69 -8.39 0.72 2.63
N GLY A 70 -8.20 2.02 2.84
CA GLY A 70 -9.24 3.03 2.72
C GLY A 70 -8.74 4.41 3.10
N LYS A 71 -9.03 5.40 2.26
CA LYS A 71 -8.69 6.80 2.50
C LYS A 71 -9.36 7.31 3.78
N ASP A 72 -8.59 8.07 4.57
CA ASP A 72 -9.01 8.72 5.81
C ASP A 72 -9.76 7.76 6.76
N GLY A 73 -9.27 6.53 6.80
CA GLY A 73 -9.92 5.41 7.47
C GLY A 73 -9.85 5.44 9.00
N ASN A 74 -8.87 6.16 9.55
CA ASN A 74 -8.67 6.38 10.98
C ASN A 74 -8.76 5.08 11.82
N TYR A 75 -8.12 4.00 11.37
CA TYR A 75 -8.21 2.69 12.04
C TYR A 75 -7.83 2.77 13.53
N SER A 76 -6.86 3.62 13.88
CA SER A 76 -6.33 3.74 15.25
C SER A 76 -7.38 4.13 16.29
N GLY A 77 -8.48 4.79 15.87
CA GLY A 77 -9.60 5.11 16.77
C GLY A 77 -10.40 3.88 17.24
N SER A 78 -10.16 2.70 16.66
CA SER A 78 -10.91 1.47 16.98
C SER A 78 -10.05 0.20 16.95
N CYS A 79 -8.73 0.34 16.85
CA CYS A 79 -7.80 -0.77 16.85
C CYS A 79 -6.69 -0.50 17.87
N ILE A 80 -6.21 -1.57 18.49
CA ILE A 80 -5.20 -1.56 19.55
C ILE A 80 -4.15 -2.63 19.27
N ASN A 81 -3.04 -2.59 20.01
CA ASN A 81 -1.96 -3.58 19.93
C ASN A 81 -1.47 -3.78 18.49
N CYS A 82 -1.29 -2.67 17.78
CA CYS A 82 -0.85 -2.66 16.40
C CYS A 82 0.68 -2.78 16.31
N THR A 83 1.16 -3.59 15.38
CA THR A 83 2.58 -3.84 15.19
C THR A 83 2.86 -4.15 13.72
N LEU A 84 3.88 -3.49 13.16
CA LEU A 84 4.45 -3.89 11.89
C LEU A 84 5.35 -5.11 12.09
N ARG A 85 5.07 -6.18 11.35
CA ARG A 85 5.82 -7.44 11.35
C ARG A 85 6.53 -7.59 10.02
N GLY A 86 7.82 -7.89 10.06
CA GLY A 86 8.65 -7.93 8.86
C GLY A 86 8.62 -6.58 8.14
N VAL A 87 8.39 -6.60 6.82
CA VAL A 87 8.50 -5.40 5.97
C VAL A 87 7.16 -4.69 5.76
N ALA A 88 6.06 -5.43 5.64
CA ALA A 88 4.76 -4.86 5.24
C ALA A 88 3.55 -5.51 5.92
N GLU A 89 3.74 -6.49 6.80
CA GLU A 89 2.61 -7.14 7.47
C GLU A 89 2.18 -6.32 8.70
N PHE A 90 1.04 -5.64 8.61
CA PHE A 90 0.53 -4.82 9.70
C PHE A 90 -0.57 -5.55 10.48
N SER A 91 -0.26 -5.95 11.71
CA SER A 91 -1.13 -6.73 12.58
C SER A 91 -1.71 -5.84 13.67
N CYS A 92 -3.01 -5.94 13.94
CA CYS A 92 -3.70 -5.23 15.02
C CYS A 92 -4.78 -6.11 15.67
N GLN A 93 -5.36 -5.62 16.76
CA GLN A 93 -6.65 -6.09 17.28
C GLN A 93 -7.69 -4.98 17.08
N CYS A 94 -8.75 -5.23 16.32
CA CYS A 94 -9.70 -4.20 15.93
C CYS A 94 -11.10 -4.49 16.45
N ARG A 95 -11.78 -3.45 16.92
CA ARG A 95 -13.14 -3.53 17.44
C ARG A 95 -14.11 -4.02 16.35
N ASN A 96 -14.80 -5.12 16.60
CA ASN A 96 -15.79 -5.69 15.71
C ASN A 96 -17.20 -5.30 16.16
N SER A 97 -17.87 -4.44 15.40
CA SER A 97 -19.24 -4.00 15.71
C SER A 97 -20.30 -5.10 15.57
N GLU A 98 -19.98 -6.23 14.91
CA GLU A 98 -20.91 -7.36 14.72
C GLU A 98 -20.71 -8.46 15.77
N ASP A 99 -19.67 -8.38 16.58
CA ASP A 99 -19.30 -9.38 17.59
C ASP A 99 -19.14 -8.71 18.95
N ASP A 100 -20.25 -8.16 19.47
CA ASP A 100 -20.34 -7.53 20.81
C ASP A 100 -19.22 -6.50 21.10
N HIS A 101 -18.78 -5.79 20.07
CA HIS A 101 -17.69 -4.82 20.17
C HIS A 101 -16.35 -5.40 20.68
N ARG A 102 -16.13 -6.72 20.55
CA ARG A 102 -14.85 -7.34 20.92
C ARG A 102 -13.75 -6.92 19.97
N HIS A 103 -12.53 -6.86 20.47
CA HIS A 103 -11.34 -6.66 19.64
C HIS A 103 -10.90 -8.02 19.09
N VAL A 104 -10.89 -8.15 17.77
CA VAL A 104 -10.49 -9.37 17.06
C VAL A 104 -9.17 -9.13 16.34
N ALA A 105 -8.31 -10.15 16.29
CA ALA A 105 -7.04 -10.06 15.58
C ALA A 105 -7.26 -9.95 14.07
N THR A 106 -6.49 -9.08 13.42
CA THR A 106 -6.55 -8.86 11.98
C THR A 106 -5.19 -8.42 11.45
N THR A 107 -4.91 -8.77 10.20
CA THR A 107 -3.66 -8.45 9.52
C THR A 107 -3.94 -7.84 8.16
N LEU A 108 -3.15 -6.84 7.77
CA LEU A 108 -3.17 -6.22 6.46
C LEU A 108 -1.75 -6.17 5.89
N ASP A 109 -1.59 -6.64 4.66
CA ASP A 109 -0.37 -6.38 3.89
C ASP A 109 -0.41 -4.95 3.36
N LEU A 110 0.48 -4.09 3.86
CA LEU A 110 0.58 -2.68 3.50
C LEU A 110 0.92 -2.46 2.03
N ASN A 111 1.57 -3.41 1.37
CA ASN A 111 1.83 -3.32 -0.07
C ASN A 111 0.56 -3.30 -0.92
N LYS A 112 -0.61 -3.60 -0.33
CA LYS A 112 -1.90 -3.53 -1.02
C LYS A 112 -2.41 -2.10 -1.22
N CYS A 113 -1.89 -1.13 -0.46
CA CYS A 113 -2.33 0.27 -0.58
C CYS A 113 -1.27 1.31 -0.24
N ILE A 114 -0.05 0.90 0.10
CA ILE A 114 1.05 1.83 0.28
C ILE A 114 2.04 1.64 -0.85
N SER A 115 2.34 2.75 -1.52
CA SER A 115 3.29 2.83 -2.62
C SER A 115 4.40 3.83 -2.30
N ASN A 116 5.50 3.69 -3.03
CA ASN A 116 6.52 4.73 -3.15
C ASN A 116 6.24 5.54 -4.44
N ASP A 117 5.95 6.83 -4.28
CA ASP A 117 5.74 7.81 -5.33
C ASP A 117 6.90 8.80 -5.33
N HIS A 118 7.93 8.53 -6.14
CA HIS A 118 9.12 9.40 -6.26
C HIS A 118 9.80 9.74 -4.92
N GLY A 119 10.00 8.74 -4.06
CA GLY A 119 10.60 8.92 -2.72
C GLY A 119 9.58 9.31 -1.64
N GLU A 120 8.29 9.41 -1.97
CA GLU A 120 7.21 9.70 -1.02
C GLU A 120 6.28 8.50 -0.80
N LEU A 121 6.09 8.09 0.46
CA LEU A 121 5.10 7.07 0.82
C LEU A 121 3.68 7.61 0.64
N ARG A 122 2.84 6.86 -0.08
CA ARG A 122 1.46 7.26 -0.37
C ARG A 122 0.49 6.09 -0.34
N CYS A 123 -0.78 6.42 -0.15
CA CYS A 123 -1.93 5.67 -0.65
C CYS A 123 -2.69 6.54 -1.68
#